data_AF-A0A815TQY4-F1
#
_entry.id   AF-A0A815TQY4-F1
#
_cell.length_a   1.000
_cell.length_b   1.000
_cell.length_c   1.000
_cell.angle_alpha   90.00
_cell.angle_beta   90.00
_cell.angle_gamma   90.00
#
_symmetry.space_group_name_H-M   'P 1'
#
loop_
_entity.id
_entity.type
_entity.pdbx_description
1 polymer ?
#
loop_
_entity_poly.entity_id
_entity_poly.type
_entity_poly.pdbx_seq_one_letter_code
_entity_poly.pdbx_strand_id
1 'polypeptide(L)'
;MRDVGSSLGVPVHVFGPETHMTAVVGMALGKRPIVAPEQSELTTANFLLPTSVNQPLTHVNEQDKNSNTSIENQSKMQNGGTMLNGTSSTSTHNEHNGVDKDVNRPLFTNTTKAIVWGMQTKAVQGMLDFDHVCHRKQPSVVAMIYPFTGDHQQKFYWGHEEILIPCYKNMADCMKRHSDADVLINFASLRSAYESTVE
;
A
#
# COMPACT_ATOMS: atom_id res chain seq x y z
N MET A 1 -7.10 -6.49 -26.03
CA MET A 1 -7.68 -7.85 -26.02
C MET A 1 -8.99 -7.94 -26.81
N ARG A 2 -9.97 -7.05 -26.63
CA ARG A 2 -11.17 -7.04 -27.48
C ARG A 2 -10.84 -6.68 -28.93
N ASP A 3 -10.03 -5.64 -29.13
CA ASP A 3 -9.70 -5.13 -30.48
C ASP A 3 -9.05 -6.18 -31.38
N VAL A 4 -8.11 -6.98 -30.83
CA VAL A 4 -7.47 -8.07 -31.58
C VAL A 4 -8.47 -9.17 -31.96
N GLY A 5 -9.46 -9.48 -31.11
CA GLY A 5 -10.54 -10.41 -31.45
C GLY A 5 -11.37 -9.90 -32.62
N SER A 6 -11.76 -8.62 -32.58
CA SER A 6 -12.47 -7.96 -33.68
C SER A 6 -11.66 -7.95 -34.97
N SER A 7 -10.37 -7.60 -34.92
CA SER A 7 -9.49 -7.56 -36.10
C SER A 7 -9.29 -8.93 -36.75
N LEU A 8 -9.26 -10.00 -35.95
CA LEU A 8 -9.03 -11.36 -36.44
C LEU A 8 -10.33 -12.12 -36.74
N GLY A 9 -11.50 -11.54 -36.45
CA GLY A 9 -12.79 -12.21 -36.57
C GLY A 9 -12.97 -13.38 -35.58
N VAL A 10 -12.21 -13.40 -34.49
CA VAL A 10 -12.26 -14.45 -33.46
C VAL A 10 -13.15 -13.96 -32.30
N PRO A 11 -14.16 -14.73 -31.85
CA PRO A 11 -15.00 -14.33 -30.74
C PRO A 11 -14.22 -14.33 -29.43
N VAL A 12 -13.84 -13.15 -28.95
CA VAL A 12 -13.12 -12.93 -27.69
C VAL A 12 -14.01 -12.16 -26.71
N HIS A 13 -14.47 -12.83 -25.67
CA HIS A 13 -15.25 -12.22 -24.58
C HIS A 13 -14.34 -11.85 -23.41
N VAL A 14 -14.21 -10.55 -23.14
CA VAL A 14 -13.35 -10.03 -22.05
C VAL A 14 -14.24 -9.59 -20.88
N PHE A 15 -13.81 -9.93 -19.67
CA PHE A 15 -14.48 -9.63 -18.41
C PHE A 15 -13.47 -9.00 -17.45
N GLY A 16 -13.90 -8.03 -16.66
CA GLY A 16 -13.07 -7.35 -15.68
C GLY A 16 -13.28 -7.87 -14.25
N PRO A 17 -12.77 -7.14 -13.23
CA PRO A 17 -12.87 -7.51 -11.82
C PRO A 17 -14.32 -7.62 -11.30
N GLU A 18 -15.28 -6.99 -11.97
CA GLU A 18 -16.71 -7.06 -11.65
C GLU A 18 -17.31 -8.46 -11.90
N THR A 19 -16.67 -9.27 -12.73
CA THR A 19 -17.11 -10.62 -13.04
C THR A 19 -16.42 -11.64 -12.12
N HIS A 20 -17.20 -12.52 -11.49
CA HIS A 20 -16.64 -13.58 -10.67
C HIS A 20 -15.61 -14.41 -11.45
N MET A 21 -14.41 -14.61 -10.89
CA MET A 21 -13.24 -15.17 -11.58
C MET A 21 -13.53 -16.44 -12.38
N THR A 22 -14.32 -17.37 -11.82
CA THR A 22 -14.65 -18.65 -12.46
C THR A 22 -15.92 -18.64 -13.32
N ALA A 23 -16.64 -17.51 -13.39
CA ALA A 23 -17.90 -17.43 -14.16
C ALA A 23 -17.69 -17.70 -15.64
N VAL A 24 -16.53 -17.30 -16.18
CA VAL A 24 -16.14 -17.53 -17.58
C VAL A 24 -16.12 -19.00 -17.97
N VAL A 25 -15.86 -19.91 -17.02
CA VAL A 25 -15.89 -21.37 -17.26
C VAL A 25 -17.32 -21.83 -17.53
N GLY A 26 -18.28 -21.38 -16.72
CA GLY A 26 -19.70 -21.70 -16.92
C GLY A 26 -20.24 -21.13 -18.23
N MET A 27 -19.78 -19.94 -18.62
CA MET A 27 -20.11 -19.31 -19.90
C MET A 27 -19.53 -20.10 -21.09
N ALA A 28 -18.25 -20.47 -21.02
CA ALA A 28 -17.57 -21.22 -22.07
C ALA A 28 -18.15 -22.64 -22.26
N LEU A 29 -18.59 -23.28 -21.19
CA LEU A 29 -19.24 -24.60 -21.23
C LEU A 29 -20.73 -24.54 -21.58
N GLY A 30 -21.29 -23.36 -21.87
CA GLY A 30 -22.71 -23.18 -22.17
C GLY A 30 -23.65 -23.49 -20.99
N LYS A 31 -23.12 -23.51 -19.75
CA LYS A 31 -23.90 -23.73 -18.53
C LYS A 31 -24.53 -22.45 -18.00
N ARG A 32 -24.04 -21.29 -18.45
CA ARG A 32 -24.61 -19.96 -18.19
C ARG A 32 -24.50 -19.12 -19.45
N PRO A 33 -25.42 -18.17 -19.68
CA PRO A 33 -25.32 -17.26 -20.80
C PRO A 33 -24.10 -16.34 -20.65
N ILE A 34 -23.52 -15.95 -21.78
CA ILE A 34 -22.53 -14.88 -21.84
C ILE A 34 -23.28 -13.56 -21.64
N VAL A 35 -23.22 -13.02 -20.43
CA VAL A 35 -23.73 -11.68 -20.12
C VAL A 35 -22.61 -10.69 -20.40
N ALA A 36 -22.79 -9.79 -21.36
CA ALA A 36 -21.85 -8.68 -21.52
C ALA A 36 -21.89 -7.84 -20.22
N PRO A 37 -20.76 -7.59 -19.55
CA PRO A 37 -20.77 -6.69 -18.40
C PRO A 37 -21.32 -5.34 -18.88
N GLU A 38 -22.31 -4.80 -18.16
CA GLU A 38 -22.66 -3.39 -18.36
C GLU A 38 -21.39 -2.57 -18.20
N GLN A 39 -21.18 -1.58 -19.06
CA GLN A 39 -19.96 -0.78 -19.09
C GLN A 39 -19.79 -0.03 -17.76
N SER A 40 -19.21 -0.69 -16.75
CA SER A 40 -18.83 -0.04 -15.51
C SER A 40 -17.50 0.65 -15.75
N GLU A 41 -17.55 1.91 -16.17
CA GLU A 41 -16.39 2.81 -16.17
C GLU A 41 -16.01 3.22 -14.74
N LEU A 42 -15.51 2.26 -13.96
CA LEU A 42 -14.90 2.53 -12.66
C LEU A 42 -13.49 1.93 -12.62
N THR A 43 -12.64 2.37 -13.53
CA THR A 43 -11.19 2.23 -13.35
C THR A 43 -10.70 3.44 -12.56
N THR A 44 -10.19 3.19 -11.35
CA THR A 44 -9.63 4.19 -10.42
C THR A 44 -8.42 4.96 -10.97
N ALA A 45 -7.98 4.66 -12.20
CA ALA A 45 -6.86 5.31 -12.87
C ALA A 45 -7.11 6.79 -13.23
N ASN A 46 -8.37 7.24 -13.29
CA ASN A 46 -8.69 8.65 -13.52
C ASN A 46 -8.48 9.55 -12.29
N PHE A 47 -8.26 8.99 -11.09
CA PHE A 47 -8.05 9.77 -9.88
C PHE A 47 -6.60 10.29 -9.74
N LEU A 48 -5.63 9.71 -10.46
CA LEU A 48 -4.20 9.96 -10.24
C LEU A 48 -3.51 10.74 -11.37
N LEU A 49 -4.23 11.18 -12.40
CA LEU A 49 -3.65 11.97 -13.49
C LEU A 49 -4.28 13.37 -13.50
N PRO A 50 -3.49 14.46 -13.36
CA PRO A 50 -4.00 15.80 -13.68
C PRO A 50 -4.22 15.86 -15.19
N THR A 51 -5.46 15.66 -15.66
CA THR A 51 -5.83 15.96 -17.04
C THR A 51 -5.80 17.47 -17.23
N SER A 52 -4.71 17.96 -17.83
CA SER A 52 -4.62 19.29 -18.40
C SER A 52 -5.79 19.52 -19.35
N VAL A 53 -6.65 20.46 -18.96
CA VAL A 53 -7.87 20.88 -19.67
C VAL A 53 -7.49 21.40 -21.06
N ASN A 54 -8.00 20.77 -22.12
CA ASN A 54 -8.07 21.38 -23.45
C ASN A 54 -9.10 20.63 -24.31
N GLN A 55 -10.35 21.14 -24.37
CA GLN A 55 -11.05 21.51 -25.60
C GLN A 55 -12.45 22.10 -25.32
N PRO A 56 -13.04 22.87 -26.27
CA PRO A 56 -13.92 24.00 -25.97
C PRO A 56 -15.40 23.85 -26.40
N LEU A 57 -16.20 24.86 -26.01
CA LEU A 57 -17.55 25.26 -26.48
C LEU A 57 -18.71 24.43 -25.85
N THR A 58 -19.82 24.98 -25.34
CA THR A 58 -20.74 26.00 -25.87
C THR A 58 -21.70 26.51 -24.78
N HIS A 59 -22.27 27.71 -25.02
CA HIS A 59 -23.34 28.40 -24.29
C HIS A 59 -24.54 27.52 -23.89
N VAL A 60 -25.00 27.63 -22.64
CA VAL A 60 -26.42 27.86 -22.30
C VAL A 60 -26.50 28.79 -21.08
N ASN A 61 -27.33 29.82 -21.24
CA ASN A 61 -27.64 30.88 -20.29
C ASN A 61 -28.85 30.44 -19.48
N GLU A 62 -28.85 30.52 -18.14
CA GLU A 62 -30.10 30.70 -17.39
C GLU A 62 -29.83 31.27 -15.99
N GLN A 63 -30.53 32.39 -15.74
CA GLN A 63 -30.56 33.18 -14.53
C GLN A 63 -31.43 32.46 -13.49
N ASP A 64 -31.02 32.45 -12.21
CA ASP A 64 -31.76 33.19 -11.18
C ASP A 64 -31.19 33.05 -9.74
N LYS A 65 -31.02 34.21 -9.13
CA LYS A 65 -31.34 34.59 -7.74
C LYS A 65 -30.64 33.90 -6.55
N ASN A 66 -29.58 34.58 -6.09
CA ASN A 66 -29.55 35.40 -4.87
C ASN A 66 -30.13 34.79 -3.56
N SER A 67 -29.26 34.51 -2.58
CA SER A 67 -29.33 35.14 -1.25
C SER A 67 -28.14 34.74 -0.36
N ASN A 68 -27.38 35.76 0.05
CA ASN A 68 -26.48 35.74 1.19
C ASN A 68 -27.30 35.65 2.49
N THR A 69 -26.89 34.83 3.46
CA THR A 69 -26.81 35.31 4.86
C THR A 69 -25.84 34.47 5.69
N SER A 70 -24.99 35.22 6.39
CA SER A 70 -23.96 34.88 7.35
C SER A 70 -24.52 34.56 8.74
N ILE A 71 -23.65 34.06 9.63
CA ILE A 71 -23.58 34.17 11.13
C ILE A 71 -23.13 32.79 11.68
N GLU A 72 -21.83 32.58 11.93
CA GLU A 72 -21.07 32.85 13.18
C GLU A 72 -21.36 31.93 14.39
N ASN A 73 -20.29 31.21 14.77
CA ASN A 73 -19.78 30.96 16.13
C ASN A 73 -20.75 30.54 17.26
N GLN A 74 -20.48 29.38 17.88
CA GLN A 74 -19.89 29.38 19.24
C GLN A 74 -19.46 28.00 19.73
N SER A 75 -18.29 28.03 20.37
CA SER A 75 -17.59 27.02 21.14
C SER A 75 -18.22 26.80 22.52
N LYS A 76 -18.06 25.59 23.09
CA LYS A 76 -17.84 25.40 24.54
C LYS A 76 -17.32 23.98 24.86
N MET A 77 -16.12 23.97 25.43
CA MET A 77 -15.53 22.87 26.20
C MET A 77 -16.31 22.63 27.50
N GLN A 78 -16.35 21.38 27.96
CA GLN A 78 -16.33 21.09 29.40
C GLN A 78 -15.63 19.76 29.70
N ASN A 79 -15.10 19.72 30.91
CA ASN A 79 -13.95 18.97 31.42
C ASN A 79 -14.41 17.93 32.46
N GLY A 80 -13.57 16.92 32.73
CA GLY A 80 -13.69 15.96 33.86
C GLY A 80 -13.59 14.51 33.39
N GLY A 81 -12.62 13.67 33.74
CA GLY A 81 -11.67 13.67 34.85
C GLY A 81 -11.99 12.51 35.80
N THR A 82 -11.35 11.34 35.62
CA THR A 82 -11.08 10.41 36.75
C THR A 82 -9.92 9.45 36.43
N MET A 83 -8.87 9.57 37.23
CA MET A 83 -7.75 8.64 37.39
C MET A 83 -8.16 7.56 38.39
N LEU A 84 -7.84 6.28 38.14
CA LEU A 84 -7.69 5.29 39.21
C LEU A 84 -6.48 4.39 38.97
N ASN A 85 -5.62 4.41 39.98
CA ASN A 85 -4.36 3.70 40.16
C ASN A 85 -4.63 2.35 40.85
N GLY A 86 -3.87 1.31 40.51
CA GLY A 86 -3.96 0.00 41.13
C GLY A 86 -2.62 -0.73 41.06
N THR A 87 -1.73 -0.42 42.01
CA THR A 87 -0.42 -1.05 42.20
C THR A 87 -0.57 -2.24 43.15
N SER A 88 -0.02 -3.40 42.79
CA SER A 88 0.47 -4.37 43.78
C SER A 88 1.51 -5.28 43.16
N SER A 89 2.74 -5.10 43.64
CA SER A 89 3.91 -5.92 43.42
C SER A 89 3.82 -7.23 44.22
N THR A 90 4.34 -8.32 43.66
CA THR A 90 4.88 -9.44 44.44
C THR A 90 6.07 -10.02 43.69
N SER A 91 7.21 -9.99 44.35
CA SER A 91 8.50 -10.50 43.91
C SER A 91 8.65 -11.95 44.33
N THR A 92 8.96 -12.85 43.40
CA THR A 92 9.59 -14.15 43.71
C THR A 92 10.55 -14.51 42.58
N HIS A 93 11.82 -14.71 42.95
CA HIS A 93 12.89 -15.24 42.13
C HIS A 93 12.56 -16.66 41.62
N ASN A 94 12.78 -16.95 40.34
CA ASN A 94 13.55 -18.14 39.92
C ASN A 94 13.88 -18.16 38.41
N GLU A 95 15.01 -18.80 38.15
CA GLU A 95 15.77 -18.89 36.90
C GLU A 95 15.12 -19.73 35.79
N HIS A 96 15.61 -19.48 34.56
CA HIS A 96 15.68 -20.38 33.40
C HIS A 96 14.42 -21.14 32.96
N ASN A 97 13.76 -20.59 31.94
CA ASN A 97 13.38 -21.24 30.67
C ASN A 97 12.28 -20.40 30.00
N GLY A 98 12.55 -19.84 28.83
CA GLY A 98 11.66 -18.86 28.19
C GLY A 98 11.52 -19.03 26.69
N VAL A 99 11.43 -20.26 26.19
CA VAL A 99 10.78 -20.51 24.89
C VAL A 99 9.28 -20.58 25.18
N ASP A 100 8.65 -19.42 25.35
CA ASP A 100 7.20 -19.22 25.25
C ASP A 100 6.88 -17.76 25.67
N LYS A 101 6.73 -16.87 24.69
CA LYS A 101 6.01 -15.57 24.79
C LYS A 101 5.96 -14.89 23.43
N ASP A 102 5.01 -15.32 22.59
CA ASP A 102 4.07 -14.46 21.84
C ASP A 102 3.46 -15.24 20.67
N VAL A 103 2.59 -16.20 20.97
CA VAL A 103 1.75 -16.83 19.92
C VAL A 103 0.68 -15.84 19.39
N ASN A 104 0.60 -14.62 19.95
CA ASN A 104 -0.46 -13.66 19.64
C ASN A 104 0.00 -12.20 19.41
N ARG A 105 1.29 -11.95 19.16
CA ARG A 105 1.73 -10.62 18.74
C ARG A 105 1.37 -10.42 17.25
N PRO A 106 0.75 -9.29 16.87
CA PRO A 106 0.50 -8.99 15.47
C PRO A 106 1.83 -8.84 14.72
N LEU A 107 1.94 -9.48 13.56
CA LEU A 107 3.14 -9.40 12.71
C LEU A 107 3.38 -7.99 12.18
N PHE A 108 2.31 -7.24 11.90
CA PHE A 108 2.40 -5.92 11.27
C PHE A 108 1.55 -4.89 12.01
N THR A 109 2.07 -3.68 12.08
CA THR A 109 1.44 -2.50 12.69
C THR A 109 1.68 -1.28 11.80
N ASN A 110 1.02 -0.15 12.10
CA ASN A 110 1.27 1.11 11.40
C ASN A 110 2.66 1.71 11.66
N THR A 111 3.44 1.13 12.57
CA THR A 111 4.82 1.51 12.90
C THR A 111 5.86 0.51 12.39
N THR A 112 5.46 -0.63 11.84
CA THR A 112 6.37 -1.66 11.30
C THR A 112 7.32 -1.09 10.27
N LYS A 113 8.60 -1.46 10.39
CA LYS A 113 9.68 -1.01 9.52
C LYS A 113 10.29 -2.21 8.81
N ALA A 114 10.36 -2.12 7.49
CA ALA A 114 10.81 -3.18 6.61
C ALA A 114 12.13 -2.81 5.92
N ILE A 115 12.99 -3.82 5.79
CA ILE A 115 14.15 -3.81 4.90
C ILE A 115 13.81 -4.69 3.70
N VAL A 116 14.12 -4.22 2.50
CA VAL A 116 13.89 -4.99 1.27
C VAL A 116 15.20 -5.56 0.74
N TRP A 117 15.31 -6.88 0.66
CA TRP A 117 16.43 -7.53 -0.01
C TRP A 117 16.14 -7.61 -1.51
N GLY A 118 16.98 -7.00 -2.34
CA GLY A 118 16.86 -6.96 -3.79
C GLY A 118 16.52 -5.57 -4.35
N MET A 119 16.92 -5.34 -5.61
CA MET A 119 16.68 -4.07 -6.31
C MET A 119 15.26 -4.00 -6.89
N GLN A 120 14.26 -3.75 -6.04
CA GLN A 120 12.82 -3.77 -6.41
C GLN A 120 12.14 -2.41 -6.25
N THR A 121 12.56 -1.43 -7.04
CA THR A 121 12.06 -0.04 -6.94
C THR A 121 10.55 0.07 -7.14
N LYS A 122 9.94 -0.70 -8.06
CA LYS A 122 8.48 -0.67 -8.27
C LYS A 122 7.69 -1.19 -7.07
N ALA A 123 8.17 -2.27 -6.44
CA ALA A 123 7.52 -2.85 -5.27
C ALA A 123 7.65 -1.91 -4.07
N VAL A 124 8.85 -1.35 -3.84
CA VAL A 124 9.08 -0.36 -2.77
C VAL A 124 8.20 0.87 -2.99
N GLN A 125 8.13 1.43 -4.20
CA GLN A 125 7.26 2.56 -4.48
C GLN A 125 5.79 2.21 -4.21
N GLY A 126 5.31 1.04 -4.63
CA GLY A 126 3.94 0.60 -4.33
C GLY A 126 3.66 0.46 -2.82
N MET A 127 4.65 0.04 -2.02
CA MET A 127 4.53 0.03 -0.56
C MET A 127 4.43 1.45 0.02
N LEU A 128 5.22 2.39 -0.48
CA LEU A 128 5.18 3.79 -0.05
C LEU A 128 3.88 4.48 -0.45
N ASP A 129 3.38 4.20 -1.65
CA ASP A 129 2.09 4.69 -2.13
C ASP A 129 0.97 4.17 -1.22
N PHE A 130 1.00 2.87 -0.87
CA PHE A 130 0.09 2.26 0.08
C PHE A 130 0.17 2.92 1.46
N ASP A 131 1.38 3.11 1.99
CA ASP A 131 1.61 3.76 3.28
C ASP A 131 1.03 5.19 3.30
N HIS A 132 1.21 5.93 2.20
CA HIS A 132 0.72 7.30 2.05
C HIS A 132 -0.81 7.36 2.04
N VAL A 133 -1.48 6.51 1.26
CA VAL A 133 -2.97 6.45 1.23
C VAL A 133 -3.55 5.87 2.52
N CYS A 134 -2.78 5.07 3.27
CA CYS A 134 -3.14 4.64 4.62
C CYS A 134 -2.85 5.70 5.70
N HIS A 135 -2.39 6.89 5.32
CA HIS A 135 -2.05 7.99 6.24
C HIS A 135 -1.03 7.60 7.32
N ARG A 136 -0.06 6.75 6.97
CA ARG A 136 1.06 6.48 7.88
C ARG A 136 1.89 7.74 8.07
N LYS A 137 2.48 7.86 9.27
CA LYS A 137 3.34 9.01 9.61
C LYS A 137 4.73 8.91 8.98
N GLN A 138 5.17 7.70 8.64
CA GLN A 138 6.50 7.43 8.11
C GLN A 138 6.43 6.26 7.12
N PRO A 139 7.37 6.18 6.17
CA PRO A 139 7.57 5.03 5.30
C PRO A 139 7.65 3.70 6.04
N SER A 140 7.06 2.65 5.46
CA SER A 140 7.29 1.26 5.86
C SER A 140 8.71 0.82 5.54
N VAL A 141 9.21 1.14 4.34
CA VAL A 141 10.55 0.75 3.89
C VAL A 141 11.57 1.75 4.36
N VAL A 142 12.56 1.30 5.13
CA VAL A 142 13.63 2.17 5.69
C VAL A 142 14.97 1.98 5.00
N ALA A 143 15.18 0.82 4.39
CA ALA A 143 16.40 0.51 3.66
C ALA A 143 16.18 -0.61 2.63
N MET A 144 17.13 -0.69 1.71
CA MET A 144 17.26 -1.80 0.78
C MET A 144 18.63 -2.46 0.94
N ILE A 145 18.73 -3.75 0.63
CA ILE A 145 19.99 -4.48 0.55
C ILE A 145 20.15 -5.01 -0.87
N TYR A 146 21.27 -4.72 -1.52
CA TYR A 146 21.59 -5.22 -2.85
C TYR A 146 23.10 -5.48 -3.01
N PRO A 147 23.57 -6.74 -2.89
CA PRO A 147 25.00 -7.05 -2.73
C PRO A 147 25.83 -6.83 -4.01
N PHE A 148 25.19 -6.64 -5.15
CA PHE A 148 25.85 -6.47 -6.45
C PHE A 148 26.20 -5.02 -6.79
N THR A 149 25.88 -4.07 -5.92
CA THR A 149 26.20 -2.65 -6.11
C THR A 149 26.73 -2.07 -4.79
N GLY A 150 27.57 -1.04 -4.88
CA GLY A 150 28.02 -0.32 -3.67
C GLY A 150 26.88 0.45 -3.01
N ASP A 151 27.16 0.95 -1.80
CA ASP A 151 26.20 1.76 -1.05
C ASP A 151 25.81 3.01 -1.83
N HIS A 152 24.51 3.28 -1.90
CA HIS A 152 23.96 4.46 -2.57
C HIS A 152 22.59 4.84 -2.00
N GLN A 153 22.06 5.96 -2.46
CA GLN A 153 20.70 6.40 -2.14
C GLN A 153 19.80 6.15 -3.35
N GLN A 154 18.64 5.55 -3.12
CA GLN A 154 17.62 5.34 -4.14
C GLN A 154 16.49 6.35 -3.95
N LYS A 155 16.15 7.06 -5.02
CA LYS A 155 15.05 8.03 -5.03
C LYS A 155 13.70 7.32 -5.10
N PHE A 156 12.76 7.79 -4.30
CA PHE A 156 11.34 7.38 -4.25
C PHE A 156 10.45 8.60 -4.02
N TYR A 157 9.14 8.40 -4.12
CA TYR A 157 8.12 9.40 -3.80
C TYR A 157 7.35 9.04 -2.54
N TRP A 158 7.11 10.03 -1.68
CA TRP A 158 6.19 9.97 -0.55
C TRP A 158 5.04 10.96 -0.81
N GLY A 159 3.96 10.45 -1.41
CA GLY A 159 2.98 11.31 -2.05
C GLY A 159 3.60 12.04 -3.23
N HIS A 160 3.77 13.37 -3.12
CA HIS A 160 4.39 14.20 -4.15
C HIS A 160 5.82 14.65 -3.79
N GLU A 161 6.31 14.30 -2.61
CA GLU A 161 7.65 14.68 -2.15
C GLU A 161 8.67 13.60 -2.55
N GLU A 162 9.85 14.02 -3.02
CA GLU A 162 10.96 13.11 -3.27
C GLU A 162 11.69 12.76 -1.96
N ILE A 163 11.84 11.47 -1.70
CA ILE A 163 12.62 10.95 -0.57
C ILE A 163 13.77 10.05 -1.07
N LEU A 164 14.77 9.89 -0.23
CA LEU A 164 15.90 9.00 -0.48
C LEU A 164 15.88 7.85 0.52
N ILE A 165 15.91 6.62 0.03
CA ILE A 165 16.05 5.41 0.83
C ILE A 165 17.45 4.83 0.62
N PRO A 166 18.22 4.56 1.69
CA PRO A 166 19.55 3.99 1.56
C PRO A 166 19.50 2.55 1.06
N CYS A 167 20.37 2.24 0.10
CA CYS A 167 20.61 0.89 -0.39
C CYS A 167 22.03 0.47 0.01
N TYR A 168 22.14 -0.64 0.74
CA TYR A 168 23.38 -1.16 1.29
C TYR A 168 23.87 -2.37 0.50
N LYS A 169 25.18 -2.49 0.35
CA LYS A 169 25.80 -3.71 -0.18
C LYS A 169 25.74 -4.85 0.84
N ASN A 170 26.05 -4.56 2.11
CA ASN A 170 26.18 -5.57 3.16
C ASN A 170 24.97 -5.54 4.10
N MET A 171 24.44 -6.72 4.46
CA MET A 171 23.32 -6.82 5.38
C MET A 171 23.66 -6.32 6.78
N ALA A 172 24.84 -6.67 7.31
CA ALA A 172 25.27 -6.26 8.65
C ALA A 172 25.28 -4.73 8.84
N ASP A 173 25.75 -3.98 7.84
CA ASP A 173 25.79 -2.52 7.88
C ASP A 173 24.37 -1.91 7.88
N CYS A 174 23.46 -2.54 7.13
CA CYS A 174 22.04 -2.16 7.09
C CYS A 174 21.37 -2.39 8.45
N MET A 175 21.48 -3.60 9.00
CA MET A 175 20.85 -3.98 10.28
C MET A 175 21.35 -3.12 11.45
N LYS A 176 22.64 -2.75 11.44
CA LYS A 176 23.21 -1.88 12.47
C LYS A 176 22.64 -0.45 12.43
N ARG A 177 22.32 0.07 11.24
CA ARG A 177 21.82 1.44 11.07
C ARG A 177 20.29 1.55 11.21
N HIS A 178 19.57 0.45 10.98
CA HIS A 178 18.11 0.36 11.02
C HIS A 178 17.66 -0.69 12.03
N SER A 179 18.09 -0.54 13.29
CA SER A 179 17.80 -1.48 14.37
C SER A 179 16.32 -1.52 14.79
N ASP A 180 15.52 -0.58 14.31
CA ASP A 180 14.07 -0.50 14.47
C ASP A 180 13.29 -1.32 13.42
N ALA A 181 13.97 -1.84 12.39
CA ALA A 181 13.38 -2.74 11.42
C ALA A 181 13.11 -4.13 12.02
N ASP A 182 11.86 -4.58 11.92
CA ASP A 182 11.40 -5.87 12.42
C ASP A 182 10.93 -6.82 11.31
N VAL A 183 10.98 -6.37 10.04
CA VAL A 183 10.57 -7.15 8.86
C VAL A 183 11.65 -7.11 7.78
N LEU A 184 11.96 -8.27 7.20
CA LEU A 184 12.74 -8.40 5.96
C LEU A 184 11.83 -8.93 4.85
N ILE A 185 11.73 -8.20 3.74
CA ILE A 185 11.03 -8.66 2.53
C ILE A 185 12.08 -9.13 1.53
N ASN A 186 12.18 -10.44 1.36
CA ASN A 186 13.24 -11.05 0.56
C ASN A 186 12.80 -11.28 -0.90
N PHE A 187 13.29 -10.46 -1.83
CA PHE A 187 13.13 -10.63 -3.29
C PHE A 187 14.33 -11.31 -3.95
N ALA A 188 15.14 -12.05 -3.19
CA ALA A 188 16.19 -12.88 -3.74
C ALA A 188 15.64 -13.86 -4.79
N SER A 189 16.46 -14.13 -5.80
CA SER A 189 16.17 -15.18 -6.77
C SER A 189 16.08 -16.54 -6.08
N LEU A 190 15.44 -17.53 -6.73
CA LEU A 190 15.34 -18.90 -6.20
C LEU A 190 16.69 -19.48 -5.75
N ARG A 191 17.78 -19.07 -6.41
CA ARG A 191 19.14 -19.57 -6.13
C ARG A 191 19.77 -18.96 -4.89
N SER A 192 19.36 -17.74 -4.53
CA SER A 192 19.97 -16.95 -3.45
C SER A 192 19.02 -16.77 -2.25
N ALA A 193 17.75 -17.16 -2.37
CA ALA A 193 16.74 -16.98 -1.33
C ALA A 193 17.07 -17.70 -0.03
N TYR A 194 17.63 -18.91 -0.11
CA TYR A 194 18.01 -19.66 1.10
C TYR A 194 19.11 -18.93 1.88
N GLU A 195 20.25 -18.64 1.22
CA GLU A 195 21.40 -18.02 1.87
C GLU A 195 21.06 -16.65 2.46
N SER A 196 20.34 -15.81 1.69
CA SER A 196 19.91 -14.48 2.14
C SER A 196 18.86 -14.48 3.26
N THR A 197 18.20 -15.61 3.52
CA THR A 197 17.21 -15.73 4.61
C THR A 197 17.86 -16.26 5.90
N VAL A 198 18.94 -17.02 5.78
CA VAL A 198 19.65 -17.62 6.92
C VAL A 198 20.70 -16.65 7.50
N GLU A 199 21.29 -15.80 6.65
CA GLU A 199 22.18 -14.70 7.05
C GLU A 199 21.50 -13.73 8.05
#